data_AF-A0A6P0RPW5-F1
#
_entry.id   AF-A0A6P0RPW5-F1
#
_cell.length_a   1.000
_cell.length_b   1.000
_cell.length_c   1.000
_cell.angle_alpha   90.00
_cell.angle_beta   90.00
_cell.angle_gamma   90.00
#
_symmetry.space_group_name_H-M   'P 1'
#
loop_
_entity.id
_entity.type
_entity.pdbx_description
1 polymer ?
#
loop_
_entity_poly.entity_id
_entity_poly.type
_entity_poly.pdbx_seq_one_letter_code
_entity_poly.pdbx_strand_id
1 'polypeptide(L)'
;MRVKQRKWINITIFLLLLVVVLSSSWFLNKRPTTSMKTFESDYAQLSRLLVEKRWQEADKKTRELMLKVIGKGRTPFLDSRLVKRFPCSHLGQIDQLWVKYSNGRFGLSIQKKIYLQLGNDWGKPDFRAVRRLGDEMGWRKNEKWLRYPELTFELSAPAGHLPVGEFLGLSKGVYFQSRGVWKWYEIWVVGISRRAKTCNL
;
A
#
# COMPACT_ATOMS: atom_id res chain seq x y z
N MET A 1 -36.71 -30.32 57.00
CA MET A 1 -35.46 -29.56 56.76
C MET A 1 -34.44 -30.45 56.04
N ARG A 2 -33.88 -29.96 54.93
CA ARG A 2 -32.57 -30.27 54.30
C ARG A 2 -32.14 -31.73 53.96
N VAL A 3 -32.31 -32.06 52.68
CA VAL A 3 -31.32 -32.49 51.65
C VAL A 3 -30.18 -33.49 51.99
N LYS A 4 -30.09 -34.57 51.19
CA LYS A 4 -28.90 -35.06 50.44
C LYS A 4 -29.36 -36.04 49.33
N GLN A 5 -29.58 -35.61 48.08
CA GLN A 5 -28.62 -35.57 46.95
C GLN A 5 -27.78 -36.85 46.75
N ARG A 6 -28.14 -37.66 45.75
CA ARG A 6 -27.35 -37.90 44.51
C ARG A 6 -28.15 -38.82 43.56
N LYS A 7 -28.76 -38.24 42.53
CA LYS A 7 -29.23 -38.98 41.36
C LYS A 7 -28.18 -38.84 40.26
N TRP A 8 -27.79 -39.98 39.72
CA TRP A 8 -26.97 -40.11 38.54
C TRP A 8 -27.72 -39.51 37.34
N ILE A 9 -27.11 -38.56 36.64
CA ILE A 9 -27.58 -38.11 35.33
C ILE A 9 -26.52 -38.50 34.31
N ASN A 10 -26.77 -39.65 33.71
CA ASN A 10 -26.67 -40.00 32.29
C ASN A 10 -25.47 -39.46 31.49
N ILE A 11 -24.54 -40.38 31.21
CA ILE A 11 -23.35 -40.28 30.36
C ILE A 11 -23.69 -40.12 28.85
N THR A 12 -24.96 -40.05 28.45
CA THR A 12 -25.37 -39.96 27.04
C THR A 12 -25.19 -38.58 26.38
N ILE A 13 -24.80 -37.54 27.11
CA ILE A 13 -24.59 -36.19 26.53
C ILE A 13 -23.16 -35.97 26.00
N PHE A 14 -22.21 -36.88 26.26
CA PHE A 14 -20.80 -36.66 25.89
C PHE A 14 -20.38 -37.22 24.52
N LEU A 15 -21.26 -37.91 23.79
CA LEU A 15 -20.92 -38.53 22.49
C LEU A 15 -21.48 -37.81 21.25
N LEU A 16 -22.29 -36.75 21.40
CA LEU A 16 -22.82 -35.99 20.26
C LEU A 16 -22.02 -34.73 19.90
N LEU A 17 -21.04 -34.32 20.71
CA LEU A 17 -20.20 -33.14 20.42
C LEU A 17 -18.93 -33.45 19.62
N LEU A 18 -18.53 -34.71 19.46
CA LEU A 18 -17.31 -35.07 18.72
C LEU A 18 -17.53 -35.28 17.21
N VAL A 19 -18.75 -35.56 16.76
CA VAL A 19 -19.02 -35.75 15.31
C VAL A 19 -19.14 -34.41 14.56
N VAL A 20 -19.51 -33.33 15.23
CA VAL A 20 -19.59 -31.99 14.58
C VAL A 20 -18.20 -31.34 14.44
N VAL A 21 -17.22 -31.74 15.24
CA VAL A 21 -15.85 -31.19 15.19
C VAL A 21 -14.96 -31.91 14.17
N LEU A 22 -15.33 -33.10 13.70
CA LEU A 22 -14.55 -33.85 12.70
C LEU A 22 -15.06 -33.75 11.25
N SER A 23 -16.24 -33.20 10.99
CA SER A 23 -16.68 -32.88 9.62
C SER A 23 -16.37 -31.43 9.19
N SER A 24 -15.92 -30.58 10.13
CA SER A 24 -15.65 -29.17 9.88
C SER A 24 -14.24 -28.87 9.32
N SER A 25 -13.43 -29.91 9.09
CA SER A 25 -12.09 -29.75 8.47
C SER A 25 -12.11 -29.59 6.94
N TRP A 26 -13.29 -29.62 6.30
CA TRP A 26 -13.45 -29.29 4.86
C TRP A 26 -13.82 -27.81 4.60
N PHE A 27 -13.97 -26.99 5.65
CA PHE A 27 -14.33 -25.57 5.52
C PHE A 27 -13.23 -24.60 5.97
N LEU A 28 -12.03 -25.09 6.28
CA LEU A 28 -10.87 -24.23 6.41
C LEU A 28 -10.27 -23.94 5.03
N ASN A 29 -10.63 -22.76 4.52
CA ASN A 29 -9.73 -21.91 3.75
C ASN A 29 -9.40 -22.37 2.31
N LYS A 30 -10.41 -22.56 1.47
CA LYS A 30 -10.27 -22.13 0.06
C LYS A 30 -10.61 -20.64 -0.02
N ARG A 31 -9.62 -19.77 0.21
CA ARG A 31 -9.71 -18.41 -0.35
C ARG A 31 -9.79 -18.58 -1.86
N PRO A 32 -10.79 -18.01 -2.55
CA PRO A 32 -10.87 -18.15 -3.99
C PRO A 32 -9.63 -17.51 -4.61
N THR A 33 -8.90 -18.28 -5.43
CA THR A 33 -7.86 -17.81 -6.36
C THR A 33 -8.40 -16.74 -7.33
N THR A 34 -9.72 -16.54 -7.35
CA THR A 34 -10.48 -15.50 -8.04
C THR A 34 -9.97 -14.08 -7.78
N SER A 35 -9.45 -13.76 -6.58
CA SER A 35 -8.98 -12.41 -6.25
C SER A 35 -7.72 -11.98 -7.02
N MET A 36 -6.88 -12.91 -7.50
CA MET A 36 -5.66 -12.56 -8.24
C MET A 36 -5.89 -12.54 -9.75
N LYS A 37 -6.75 -13.45 -10.25
CA LYS A 37 -7.22 -13.46 -11.65
C LYS A 37 -7.87 -12.13 -12.06
N THR A 38 -8.54 -11.43 -11.15
CA THR A 38 -9.22 -10.15 -11.48
C THR A 38 -8.27 -8.98 -11.76
N PHE A 39 -7.00 -9.06 -11.36
CA PHE A 39 -6.02 -7.97 -11.54
C PHE A 39 -4.90 -8.32 -12.52
N GLU A 40 -4.90 -9.54 -13.07
CA GLU A 40 -3.85 -10.02 -13.98
C GLU A 40 -3.61 -9.06 -15.16
N SER A 41 -4.70 -8.62 -15.81
CA SER A 41 -4.64 -7.63 -16.89
C SER A 41 -4.09 -6.27 -16.43
N ASP A 42 -4.43 -5.81 -15.23
CA ASP A 42 -3.93 -4.53 -14.71
C ASP A 42 -2.41 -4.58 -14.44
N TYR A 43 -1.94 -5.70 -13.87
CA TYR A 43 -0.52 -5.93 -13.64
C TYR A 43 0.25 -6.11 -14.94
N ALA A 44 -0.31 -6.81 -15.93
CA ALA A 44 0.29 -6.95 -17.25
C ALA A 44 0.42 -5.59 -17.94
N GLN A 45 -0.60 -4.73 -17.85
CA GLN A 45 -0.53 -3.36 -18.37
C GLN A 45 0.54 -2.52 -17.67
N LEU A 46 0.60 -2.56 -16.33
CA LEU A 46 1.65 -1.86 -15.58
C LEU A 46 3.04 -2.36 -15.99
N SER A 47 3.23 -3.68 -16.08
CA SER A 47 4.48 -4.29 -16.51
C SER A 47 4.88 -3.81 -17.92
N ARG A 48 3.94 -3.78 -18.87
CA ARG A 48 4.20 -3.32 -20.24
C ARG A 48 4.66 -1.86 -20.26
N LEU A 49 3.94 -0.98 -19.55
CA LEU A 49 4.31 0.44 -19.46
C LEU A 49 5.71 0.64 -18.87
N LEU A 50 6.07 -0.15 -17.86
CA LEU A 50 7.39 -0.11 -17.24
C LEU A 50 8.49 -0.63 -18.17
N VAL A 51 8.24 -1.72 -18.91
CA VAL A 51 9.16 -2.26 -19.93
C VAL A 51 9.41 -1.24 -21.05
N GLU A 52 8.35 -0.57 -21.50
CA GLU A 52 8.39 0.49 -22.52
C GLU A 52 8.95 1.81 -21.97
N LYS A 53 9.34 1.88 -20.68
CA LYS A 53 9.85 3.08 -20.01
C LYS A 53 8.86 4.27 -20.07
N ARG A 54 7.56 3.99 -20.17
CA ARG A 54 6.48 4.98 -20.13
C ARG A 54 6.15 5.32 -18.68
N TRP A 55 7.12 5.91 -17.99
CA TRP A 55 7.12 6.09 -16.54
C TRP A 55 5.91 6.88 -16.01
N GLN A 56 5.51 7.94 -16.71
CA GLN A 56 4.36 8.75 -16.32
C GLN A 56 3.05 7.96 -16.39
N GLU A 57 2.89 7.16 -17.44
CA GLU A 57 1.71 6.32 -17.60
C GLU A 57 1.71 5.15 -16.63
N ALA A 58 2.88 4.55 -16.37
CA ALA A 58 3.04 3.53 -15.34
C ALA A 58 2.66 4.07 -13.94
N ASP A 59 3.00 5.32 -13.65
CA ASP A 59 2.62 5.99 -12.40
C ASP A 59 1.10 6.19 -12.29
N LYS A 60 0.45 6.67 -13.36
CA LYS A 60 -1.01 6.75 -13.44
C LYS A 60 -1.68 5.38 -13.30
N LYS A 61 -1.16 4.36 -13.98
CA LYS A 61 -1.68 2.99 -13.90
C LYS A 61 -1.51 2.42 -12.49
N THR A 62 -0.41 2.75 -11.80
CA THR A 62 -0.19 2.38 -10.40
C THR A 62 -1.30 2.97 -9.52
N ARG A 63 -1.66 4.25 -9.72
CA ARG A 63 -2.80 4.89 -9.03
C ARG A 63 -4.10 4.12 -9.23
N GLU A 64 -4.44 3.86 -10.49
CA GLU A 64 -5.68 3.19 -10.87
C GLU A 64 -5.78 1.80 -10.27
N LEU A 65 -4.70 1.02 -10.38
CA LEU A 65 -4.60 -0.30 -9.80
C LEU A 65 -4.80 -0.26 -8.27
N MET A 66 -4.13 0.66 -7.57
CA MET A 66 -4.28 0.80 -6.13
C MET A 66 -5.71 1.18 -5.73
N LEU A 67 -6.37 2.08 -6.47
CA LEU A 67 -7.78 2.45 -6.25
C LEU A 67 -8.73 1.26 -6.50
N LYS A 68 -8.44 0.46 -7.53
CA LYS A 68 -9.22 -0.75 -7.85
C LYS A 68 -9.08 -1.81 -6.75
N VAL A 69 -7.87 -2.04 -6.23
CA VAL A 69 -7.60 -3.01 -5.16
C VAL A 69 -8.38 -2.70 -3.88
N ILE A 70 -8.55 -1.41 -3.54
CA ILE A 70 -9.32 -1.00 -2.35
C ILE A 70 -10.85 -0.97 -2.60
N GLY A 71 -11.32 -1.36 -3.79
CA GLY A 71 -12.74 -1.42 -4.12
C GLY A 71 -13.41 -0.05 -4.28
N LYS A 72 -12.65 1.02 -4.53
CA LYS A 72 -13.20 2.38 -4.68
C LYS A 72 -13.20 2.80 -6.15
N GLY A 73 -14.31 2.57 -6.84
CA GLY A 73 -14.53 3.07 -8.20
C GLY A 73 -14.86 4.57 -8.30
N ARG A 74 -14.99 5.30 -7.18
CA ARG A 74 -15.53 6.68 -7.16
C ARG A 74 -14.77 7.71 -6.32
N THR A 75 -13.76 7.33 -5.52
CA THR A 75 -12.98 8.33 -4.75
C THR A 75 -11.62 8.55 -5.41
N PRO A 76 -11.26 9.79 -5.77
CA PRO A 76 -10.00 10.05 -6.48
C PRO A 76 -8.75 9.97 -5.58
N PHE A 77 -8.90 9.67 -4.28
CA PHE A 77 -7.81 9.70 -3.31
C PHE A 77 -7.78 8.45 -2.43
N LEU A 78 -6.57 7.99 -2.07
CA LEU A 78 -6.36 7.06 -0.97
C LEU A 78 -6.52 7.82 0.36
N ASP A 79 -7.30 7.28 1.30
CA ASP A 79 -7.31 7.77 2.68
C ASP A 79 -6.38 6.92 3.57
N SER A 80 -5.99 7.46 4.72
CA SER A 80 -5.03 6.81 5.62
C SER A 80 -5.51 5.46 6.18
N ARG A 81 -6.82 5.21 6.27
CA ARG A 81 -7.36 3.93 6.74
C ARG A 81 -7.22 2.86 5.66
N LEU A 82 -7.40 3.23 4.40
CA LEU A 82 -7.24 2.32 3.27
C LEU A 82 -5.78 1.91 3.08
N VAL A 83 -4.86 2.88 3.17
CA VAL A 83 -3.42 2.60 3.10
C VAL A 83 -3.00 1.58 4.16
N LYS A 84 -3.48 1.73 5.40
CA LYS A 84 -3.20 0.77 6.50
C LYS A 84 -3.70 -0.64 6.23
N ARG A 85 -4.76 -0.80 5.43
CA ARG A 85 -5.39 -2.11 5.12
C ARG A 85 -5.01 -2.63 3.74
N PHE A 86 -4.19 -1.91 2.98
CA PHE A 86 -3.83 -2.30 1.62
C PHE A 86 -3.19 -3.69 1.62
N PRO A 87 -3.63 -4.65 0.79
CA PRO A 87 -3.11 -6.02 0.84
C PRO A 87 -1.61 -6.09 0.48
N CYS A 88 -0.84 -6.82 1.29
CA CYS A 88 0.61 -6.91 1.09
C CYS A 88 0.99 -7.60 -0.22
N SER A 89 0.21 -8.58 -0.69
CA SER A 89 0.41 -9.22 -1.99
C SER A 89 0.40 -8.20 -3.13
N HIS A 90 -0.61 -7.34 -3.15
CA HIS A 90 -0.76 -6.31 -4.18
C HIS A 90 0.33 -5.23 -4.05
N LEU A 91 0.69 -4.82 -2.83
CA LEU A 91 1.73 -3.82 -2.61
C LEU A 91 3.10 -4.32 -3.04
N GLY A 92 3.43 -5.57 -2.69
CA GLY A 92 4.68 -6.21 -3.08
C GLY A 92 4.78 -6.43 -4.58
N GLN A 93 3.69 -6.83 -5.24
CA GLN A 93 3.69 -7.00 -6.69
C GLN A 93 3.92 -5.67 -7.43
N ILE A 94 3.31 -4.56 -6.96
CA ILE A 94 3.57 -3.23 -7.50
C ILE A 94 5.05 -2.87 -7.31
N ASP A 95 5.57 -3.03 -6.09
CA ASP A 95 6.95 -2.70 -5.76
C ASP A 95 7.96 -3.49 -6.61
N GLN A 96 7.76 -4.80 -6.74
CA GLN A 96 8.62 -5.68 -7.53
C GLN A 96 8.68 -5.27 -9.00
N LEU A 97 7.56 -4.87 -9.60
CA LEU A 97 7.53 -4.40 -10.98
C LEU A 97 8.34 -3.10 -11.14
N TRP A 98 8.13 -2.13 -10.24
CA TRP A 98 8.87 -0.87 -10.25
C TRP A 98 10.37 -1.09 -10.06
N VAL A 99 10.77 -1.89 -9.06
CA VAL A 99 12.17 -2.20 -8.76
C VAL A 99 12.82 -2.92 -9.94
N LYS A 100 12.16 -3.95 -10.49
CA LYS A 100 12.71 -4.76 -11.59
C LYS A 100 13.01 -3.92 -12.82
N TYR A 101 12.03 -3.15 -13.30
CA TYR A 101 12.16 -2.44 -14.58
C TYR A 101 12.90 -1.12 -14.48
N SER A 102 13.08 -0.58 -13.27
CA SER A 102 13.90 0.61 -13.02
C SER A 102 15.35 0.30 -12.66
N ASN A 103 15.76 -0.98 -12.70
CA ASN A 103 17.07 -1.44 -12.23
C ASN A 103 17.36 -1.01 -10.78
N GLY A 104 16.37 -1.20 -9.89
CA GLY A 104 16.47 -0.89 -8.47
C GLY A 104 16.41 0.60 -8.11
N ARG A 105 16.09 1.48 -9.06
CA ARG A 105 16.04 2.94 -8.81
C ARG A 105 14.72 3.40 -8.22
N PHE A 106 13.61 2.80 -8.64
CA PHE A 106 12.24 3.20 -8.30
C PHE A 106 11.52 2.08 -7.55
N GLY A 107 10.54 2.45 -6.72
CA GLY A 107 9.80 1.51 -5.89
C GLY A 107 9.47 2.08 -4.52
N LEU A 108 8.44 1.51 -3.89
CA LEU A 108 8.00 1.84 -2.55
C LEU A 108 9.01 1.36 -1.49
N SER A 109 9.68 0.23 -1.73
CA SER A 109 10.78 -0.26 -0.89
C SER A 109 11.98 0.69 -0.94
N ILE A 110 12.27 1.27 -2.10
CA ILE A 110 13.31 2.29 -2.29
C ILE A 110 12.95 3.58 -1.54
N GLN A 111 11.72 4.07 -1.70
CA GLN A 111 11.22 5.24 -0.95
C GLN A 111 11.30 5.02 0.57
N LYS A 112 10.86 3.85 1.05
CA LYS A 112 10.97 3.46 2.47
C LYS A 112 12.42 3.44 2.95
N LYS A 113 13.36 2.93 2.14
CA LYS A 113 14.79 2.91 2.47
C LYS A 113 15.33 4.33 2.62
N ILE A 114 15.06 5.21 1.65
CA ILE A 114 15.49 6.62 1.69
C ILE A 114 14.89 7.34 2.90
N TYR A 115 13.59 7.14 3.14
CA TYR A 115 12.90 7.68 4.31
C TYR A 115 13.64 7.36 5.61
N LEU A 116 14.05 6.10 5.78
CA LEU A 116 14.77 5.65 6.98
C LEU A 116 16.21 6.16 7.04
N GLN A 117 16.91 6.20 5.91
CA GLN A 117 18.29 6.70 5.84
C GLN A 117 18.40 8.18 6.22
N LEU A 118 17.33 8.96 6.02
CA LEU A 118 17.29 10.36 6.44
C LEU A 118 17.02 10.54 7.95
N GLY A 119 16.86 9.45 8.71
CA GLY A 119 16.60 9.46 10.15
C GLY A 119 15.15 9.77 10.52
N ASN A 120 14.21 9.62 9.58
CA ASN A 120 12.81 9.93 9.80
C ASN A 120 12.13 8.86 10.67
N ASP A 121 11.29 9.31 11.61
CA ASP A 121 10.46 8.44 12.46
C ASP A 121 8.99 8.54 12.06
N TRP A 122 8.37 7.39 11.75
CA TRP A 122 6.95 7.29 11.41
C TRP A 122 6.01 7.81 12.51
N GLY A 123 6.44 7.82 13.77
CA GLY A 123 5.67 8.32 14.92
C GLY A 123 5.84 9.82 15.17
N LYS A 124 6.86 10.45 14.57
CA LYS A 124 7.22 11.86 14.78
C LYS A 124 7.57 12.55 13.46
N PRO A 125 6.64 12.61 12.48
CA PRO A 125 6.90 13.32 11.25
C PRO A 125 7.22 14.80 11.54
N ASP A 126 8.32 15.31 10.98
CA ASP A 126 8.72 16.74 11.00
C ASP A 126 8.61 17.30 9.58
N PHE A 127 8.02 18.48 9.39
CA PHE A 127 8.01 19.17 8.10
C PHE A 127 9.41 19.34 7.49
N ARG A 128 10.47 19.52 8.29
CA ARG A 128 11.86 19.53 7.77
C ARG A 128 12.27 18.19 7.17
N ALA A 129 11.90 17.10 7.82
CA ALA A 129 12.11 15.75 7.30
C ALA A 129 11.36 15.54 5.97
N VAL A 130 10.12 16.05 5.87
CA VAL A 130 9.35 16.03 4.61
C VAL A 130 10.07 16.77 3.49
N ARG A 131 10.60 17.96 3.79
CA ARG A 131 11.34 18.77 2.81
C ARG A 131 12.60 18.06 2.32
N ARG A 132 13.47 17.62 3.24
CA ARG A 132 14.68 16.87 2.92
C ARG A 132 14.40 15.64 2.05
N LEU A 133 13.35 14.91 2.38
CA LEU A 133 12.94 13.74 1.63
C LEU A 133 12.46 14.11 0.22
N GLY A 134 11.69 15.19 0.08
CA GLY A 134 11.29 15.71 -1.22
C GLY A 134 12.46 16.23 -2.04
N ASP A 135 13.49 16.83 -1.41
CA ASP A 135 14.71 17.24 -2.08
C ASP A 135 15.51 16.01 -2.57
N GLU A 136 15.69 15.00 -1.71
CA GLU A 136 16.41 13.75 -2.01
C GLU A 136 15.78 12.96 -3.18
N MET A 137 14.45 12.86 -3.20
CA MET A 137 13.74 12.12 -4.25
C MET A 137 13.33 13.00 -5.43
N GLY A 138 13.77 14.27 -5.49
CA GLY A 138 13.49 15.16 -6.63
C GLY A 138 12.02 15.60 -6.77
N TRP A 139 11.25 15.60 -5.68
CA TRP A 139 9.90 16.15 -5.62
C TRP A 139 9.88 17.64 -5.29
N ARG A 140 11.04 18.20 -4.94
CA ARG A 140 11.25 19.62 -4.67
C ARG A 140 12.45 20.14 -5.45
N LYS A 141 12.34 21.38 -5.90
CA LYS A 141 13.42 22.12 -6.55
C LYS A 141 13.34 23.59 -6.14
N ASN A 142 14.48 24.19 -5.78
CA ASN A 142 14.55 25.58 -5.34
C ASN A 142 13.52 25.89 -4.25
N GLU A 143 13.46 25.02 -3.23
CA GLU A 143 12.54 25.05 -2.08
C GLU A 143 11.04 24.89 -2.38
N LYS A 144 10.67 24.77 -3.66
CA LYS A 144 9.30 24.60 -4.12
C LYS A 144 8.99 23.14 -4.40
N TRP A 145 7.82 22.69 -3.98
CA TRP A 145 7.29 21.38 -4.39
C TRP A 145 6.93 21.44 -5.86
N LEU A 146 7.34 20.42 -6.62
CA LEU A 146 6.98 20.31 -8.03
C LEU A 146 5.55 19.78 -8.16
N ARG A 147 4.80 20.26 -9.15
CA ARG A 147 3.53 19.66 -9.57
C ARG A 147 3.79 18.39 -10.35
N TYR A 148 2.76 17.55 -10.47
CA TYR A 148 2.86 16.30 -11.20
C TYR A 148 3.36 16.47 -12.64
N PRO A 149 2.89 17.47 -13.43
CA PRO A 149 3.44 17.71 -14.77
C PRO A 149 4.89 18.23 -14.78
N GLU A 150 5.40 18.70 -13.64
CA GLU A 150 6.76 19.24 -13.49
C GLU A 150 7.76 18.16 -13.01
N LEU A 151 7.30 16.95 -12.69
CA LEU A 151 8.15 15.83 -12.29
C LEU A 151 8.91 15.23 -13.49
N THR A 152 10.04 14.57 -13.20
CA THR A 152 10.89 13.95 -14.23
C THR A 152 10.53 12.48 -14.40
N PHE A 153 9.88 12.14 -15.52
CA PHE A 153 9.44 10.78 -15.83
C PHE A 153 10.47 10.03 -16.68
N GLU A 154 11.68 9.89 -16.15
CA GLU A 154 12.82 9.25 -16.80
C GLU A 154 13.68 8.49 -15.78
N LEU A 155 14.50 7.54 -16.25
CA LEU A 155 15.45 6.82 -15.38
C LEU A 155 16.53 7.71 -14.76
N SER A 156 16.79 8.88 -15.36
CA SER A 156 17.72 9.89 -14.87
C SER A 156 17.28 10.52 -13.54
N ALA A 157 15.99 10.41 -13.19
CA ALA A 157 15.46 10.93 -11.94
C ALA A 157 16.10 10.27 -10.70
N PRO A 158 16.12 10.97 -9.54
CA PRO A 158 16.70 10.43 -8.31
C PRO A 158 16.09 9.09 -7.86
N ALA A 159 16.84 8.33 -7.06
CA ALA A 159 16.31 7.10 -6.49
C ALA A 159 15.03 7.38 -5.67
N GLY A 160 14.04 6.49 -5.74
CA GLY A 160 12.75 6.65 -5.08
C GLY A 160 11.83 7.70 -5.70
N HIS A 161 12.23 8.39 -6.79
CA HIS A 161 11.40 9.43 -7.42
C HIS A 161 10.00 8.92 -7.80
N LEU A 162 9.90 7.68 -8.26
CA LEU A 162 8.65 7.02 -8.65
C LEU A 162 8.43 5.70 -7.88
N PRO A 163 7.17 5.23 -7.75
CA PRO A 163 5.94 5.92 -8.11
C PRO A 163 5.57 7.03 -7.11
N VAL A 164 4.97 8.11 -7.59
CA VAL A 164 4.28 9.12 -6.78
C VAL A 164 2.76 8.92 -6.78
N GLY A 165 2.27 8.05 -7.69
CA GLY A 165 0.93 7.50 -7.75
C GLY A 165 -0.16 8.51 -8.09
N GLU A 166 0.13 9.66 -8.70
CA GLU A 166 -0.81 10.79 -8.98
C GLU A 166 -1.93 11.04 -7.93
N PHE A 167 -1.75 10.60 -6.68
CA PHE A 167 -2.65 10.81 -5.53
C PHE A 167 -2.45 12.18 -4.90
N LEU A 168 -1.38 12.81 -5.34
CA LEU A 168 -0.78 14.06 -4.91
C LEU A 168 -1.73 15.25 -4.92
N GLY A 169 -2.82 15.22 -5.70
CA GLY A 169 -3.61 16.42 -6.02
C GLY A 169 -2.77 17.60 -6.54
N LEU A 170 -1.51 17.35 -6.89
CA LEU A 170 -0.62 18.23 -7.63
C LEU A 170 -1.09 18.41 -9.09
N SER A 171 -1.98 17.53 -9.57
CA SER A 171 -2.62 17.65 -10.88
C SER A 171 -3.71 18.72 -10.92
N LYS A 172 -4.29 19.13 -9.78
CA LYS A 172 -5.30 20.19 -9.73
C LYS A 172 -5.15 21.03 -8.47
N GLY A 173 -4.29 22.06 -8.46
CA GLY A 173 -4.30 23.28 -7.60
C GLY A 173 -4.60 23.21 -6.09
N VAL A 174 -4.91 22.05 -5.51
CA VAL A 174 -5.61 21.89 -4.23
C VAL A 174 -4.62 21.65 -3.09
N TYR A 175 -3.34 21.41 -3.40
CA TYR A 175 -2.35 20.94 -2.42
C TYR A 175 -1.09 21.81 -2.29
N PHE A 176 -1.05 22.99 -2.90
CA PHE A 176 0.10 23.90 -2.79
C PHE A 176 0.15 24.72 -1.49
N GLN A 177 -0.89 24.66 -0.67
CA GLN A 177 -0.83 25.16 0.71
C GLN A 177 -0.11 24.12 1.58
N SER A 178 0.65 24.56 2.59
CA SER A 178 1.43 23.70 3.51
C SER A 178 0.62 22.52 4.08
N ARG A 179 -0.69 22.71 4.26
CA ARG A 179 -1.63 21.68 4.72
C ARG A 179 -1.84 20.53 3.72
N GLY A 180 -1.82 20.81 2.42
CA GLY A 180 -2.03 19.82 1.37
C GLY A 180 -0.85 18.87 1.23
N VAL A 181 0.36 19.43 1.11
CA VAL A 181 1.62 18.67 1.12
C VAL A 181 1.71 17.77 2.36
N TRP A 182 1.37 18.32 3.53
CA TRP A 182 1.38 17.54 4.77
C TRP A 182 0.45 16.34 4.71
N LYS A 183 -0.79 16.55 4.24
CA LYS A 183 -1.78 15.48 4.16
C LYS A 183 -1.36 14.37 3.21
N TRP A 184 -0.78 14.73 2.06
CA TRP A 184 -0.22 13.74 1.13
C TRP A 184 0.95 12.99 1.77
N TYR A 185 1.88 13.69 2.40
CA TYR A 185 3.03 13.05 3.05
C TYR A 185 2.59 12.05 4.12
N GLU A 186 1.60 12.41 4.95
CA GLU A 186 1.03 11.49 5.94
C GLU A 186 0.43 10.22 5.31
N ILE A 187 -0.26 10.35 4.17
CA ILE A 187 -0.98 9.25 3.55
C ILE A 187 -0.06 8.39 2.69
N TRP A 188 0.67 9.00 1.76
CA TRP A 188 1.48 8.32 0.78
C TRP A 188 2.82 7.93 1.39
N VAL A 189 3.66 8.90 1.72
CA VAL A 189 5.02 8.62 2.17
C VAL A 189 5.01 7.88 3.50
N VAL A 190 4.38 8.42 4.54
CA VAL A 190 4.37 7.78 5.86
C VAL A 190 3.47 6.55 5.85
N GLY A 191 2.25 6.66 5.32
CA GLY A 191 1.29 5.57 5.30
C GLY A 191 1.76 4.37 4.46
N ILE A 192 2.15 4.58 3.20
CA ILE A 192 2.60 3.48 2.32
C ILE A 192 3.95 2.95 2.79
N SER A 193 4.91 3.78 3.21
CA SER A 193 6.19 3.26 3.73
C SER A 193 5.99 2.45 5.01
N ARG A 194 5.12 2.89 5.92
CA ARG A 194 4.75 2.11 7.10
C ARG A 194 4.05 0.82 6.70
N ARG A 195 3.17 0.86 5.70
CA ARG A 195 2.51 -0.35 5.20
C ARG A 195 3.53 -1.32 4.57
N ALA A 196 4.44 -0.82 3.74
CA ALA A 196 5.54 -1.57 3.14
C ALA A 196 6.40 -2.25 4.22
N LYS A 197 6.73 -1.54 5.31
CA LYS A 197 7.38 -2.15 6.49
C LYS A 197 6.56 -3.29 7.07
N THR A 198 5.26 -3.09 7.34
CA THR A 198 4.40 -4.17 7.89
C THR A 198 4.19 -5.33 6.91
N CYS A 199 4.43 -5.11 5.62
CA CYS A 199 4.35 -6.11 4.58
C CYS A 199 5.70 -6.81 4.32
N ASN A 200 6.76 -6.47 5.06
CA ASN A 200 8.12 -6.99 4.87
C ASN A 200 8.64 -6.81 3.43
N LEU A 201 8.24 -5.72 2.77
CA LEU A 201 8.96 -5.16 1.62
C LEU A 201 10.26 -4.52 2.10
#